data_AF-A0A957QL19-F1
#
_entry.id   AF-A0A957QL19-F1
#
_cell.length_a   1.000
_cell.length_b   1.000
_cell.length_c   1.000
_cell.angle_alpha   90.00
_cell.angle_beta   90.00
_cell.angle_gamma   90.00
#
_symmetry.space_group_name_H-M   'P 1'
#
loop_
_entity.id
_entity.type
_entity.pdbx_description
1 polymer ?
#
loop_
_entity_poly.entity_id
_entity_poly.type
_entity_poly.pdbx_seq_one_letter_code
_entity_poly.pdbx_strand_id
1 'polypeptide(L)'
;LADRFGPVDVLRANHHGSGHSTNQYYVDTLDPAASAISCGDNSFGHPGQAVLDRLLATGDVWVTNLCDTTRNYGSAVLVHGDIVLKSTDGLNFTINGTGYVATDPAGSGTVADIVINEFLARPSSGNPEWVELYNPTGVAIDLSGAWIDDSVGGGAPKQIPNGTSIPAGGYYVMEFNNFLNNGGDDVRLFLPDGTTLVDSYTYSSASTNQSWYRTPNGGAWSGSQTSTTTKGSANP
;
A
#
# COMPACT_ATOMS: atom_id res chain seq x y z
N LEU A 1 -15.67 8.70 6.12
CA LEU A 1 -14.63 7.73 5.70
C LEU A 1 -14.93 7.19 4.32
N ALA A 2 -16.12 6.66 4.05
CA ALA A 2 -16.50 6.17 2.71
C ALA A 2 -16.22 7.18 1.59
N ASP A 3 -16.64 8.45 1.74
CA ASP A 3 -16.42 9.47 0.70
C ASP A 3 -14.94 9.82 0.46
N ARG A 4 -14.05 9.49 1.41
CA ARG A 4 -12.61 9.64 1.22
C ARG A 4 -12.01 8.52 0.38
N PHE A 5 -12.64 7.34 0.37
CA PHE A 5 -12.17 6.18 -0.38
C PHE A 5 -12.87 6.06 -1.73
N GLY A 6 -14.15 6.44 -1.82
CA GLY A 6 -14.95 6.30 -3.04
C GLY A 6 -15.16 4.81 -3.40
N PRO A 7 -15.39 4.51 -4.69
CA PRO A 7 -15.54 3.13 -5.17
C PRO A 7 -14.37 2.22 -4.77
N VAL A 8 -14.64 0.95 -4.50
CA VAL A 8 -13.62 -0.05 -4.15
C VAL A 8 -13.81 -1.33 -4.94
N ASP A 9 -12.73 -2.06 -5.22
CA ASP A 9 -12.83 -3.34 -5.91
C ASP A 9 -13.44 -4.43 -5.03
N VAL A 10 -12.99 -4.50 -3.77
CA VAL A 10 -13.44 -5.52 -2.82
C VAL A 10 -13.81 -4.91 -1.48
N LEU A 11 -15.06 -5.11 -1.07
CA LEU A 11 -15.55 -4.76 0.25
C LEU A 11 -15.57 -5.99 1.16
N ARG A 12 -14.91 -5.91 2.32
CA ARG A 12 -15.19 -6.84 3.42
C ARG A 12 -16.35 -6.30 4.26
N ALA A 13 -17.48 -6.98 4.26
CA ALA A 13 -18.63 -6.58 5.05
C ALA A 13 -18.31 -6.64 6.55
N ASN A 14 -18.50 -5.51 7.23
CA ASN A 14 -18.24 -5.38 8.66
C ASN A 14 -19.30 -6.12 9.49
N HIS A 15 -18.89 -6.60 10.67
CA HIS A 15 -19.78 -7.22 11.66
C HIS A 15 -20.71 -8.26 11.05
N HIS A 16 -20.15 -9.24 10.33
CA HIS A 16 -20.91 -10.34 9.71
C HIS A 16 -21.99 -9.88 8.72
N GLY A 17 -21.87 -8.67 8.16
CA GLY A 17 -22.89 -8.07 7.31
C GLY A 17 -24.03 -7.42 8.10
N SER A 18 -23.71 -6.75 9.21
CA SER A 18 -24.69 -5.94 9.94
C SER A 18 -25.17 -4.77 9.09
N GLY A 19 -26.47 -4.49 9.12
CA GLY A 19 -27.08 -3.37 8.40
C GLY A 19 -26.65 -1.99 8.88
N HIS A 20 -26.11 -1.88 10.11
CA HIS A 20 -25.58 -0.63 10.64
C HIS A 20 -24.23 -0.27 10.01
N SER A 21 -23.32 -1.25 9.96
CA SER A 21 -21.95 -1.08 9.45
C SER A 21 -21.84 -1.28 7.93
N THR A 22 -22.86 -1.87 7.32
CA THR A 22 -23.00 -2.06 5.87
C THR A 22 -24.32 -1.42 5.41
N ASN A 23 -24.52 -0.14 5.78
CA ASN A 23 -25.74 0.60 5.46
C ASN A 23 -25.78 1.04 3.99
N GLN A 24 -26.93 1.53 3.52
CA GLN A 24 -27.12 1.88 2.10
C GLN A 24 -26.13 2.95 1.63
N TYR A 25 -25.98 4.05 2.39
CA TYR A 25 -25.03 5.11 2.07
C TYR A 25 -23.60 4.56 1.89
N TYR A 26 -23.17 3.69 2.82
CA TYR A 26 -21.85 3.09 2.77
C TYR A 26 -21.65 2.22 1.51
N VAL A 27 -22.66 1.44 1.12
CA VAL A 27 -22.59 0.59 -0.08
C VAL A 27 -22.66 1.43 -1.35
N ASP A 28 -23.54 2.43 -1.41
CA ASP A 28 -23.67 3.33 -2.56
C ASP A 28 -22.38 4.14 -2.80
N THR A 29 -21.72 4.60 -1.72
CA THR A 29 -20.47 5.35 -1.84
C THR A 29 -19.30 4.47 -2.27
N LEU A 30 -19.24 3.22 -1.77
CA LEU A 30 -18.13 2.32 -2.04
C LEU A 30 -18.32 1.45 -3.31
N ASP A 31 -19.54 1.36 -3.83
CA ASP A 31 -19.90 0.67 -5.08
C ASP A 31 -19.06 -0.59 -5.40
N PRO A 32 -19.06 -1.61 -4.52
CA PRO A 32 -18.08 -2.68 -4.61
C PRO A 32 -18.40 -3.69 -5.72
N ALA A 33 -17.40 -4.01 -6.54
CA ALA A 33 -17.50 -5.05 -7.56
C ALA A 33 -17.59 -6.46 -6.95
N ALA A 34 -16.95 -6.68 -5.80
CA ALA A 34 -17.11 -7.89 -5.00
C ALA A 34 -17.20 -7.58 -3.51
N SER A 35 -18.02 -8.35 -2.79
CA SER A 35 -18.22 -8.21 -1.35
C SER A 35 -18.05 -9.54 -0.62
N ALA A 36 -17.19 -9.57 0.40
CA ALA A 36 -16.95 -10.74 1.24
C ALA A 36 -17.65 -10.61 2.59
N ILE A 37 -18.50 -11.58 2.92
CA ILE A 37 -19.18 -11.67 4.22
C ILE A 37 -18.62 -12.88 4.97
N SER A 38 -17.93 -12.60 6.08
CA SER A 38 -17.54 -13.64 7.03
C SER A 38 -18.77 -14.08 7.80
N CYS A 39 -19.25 -15.27 7.48
CA CYS A 39 -20.47 -15.86 8.00
C CYS A 39 -20.20 -16.90 9.09
N GLY A 40 -20.99 -16.83 10.17
CA GLY A 40 -21.00 -17.78 11.28
C GLY A 40 -22.21 -17.58 12.18
N ASP A 41 -22.49 -18.56 13.05
CA ASP A 41 -23.62 -18.52 13.98
C ASP A 41 -23.54 -17.27 14.85
N ASN A 42 -24.61 -16.47 14.85
CA ASN A 42 -24.72 -15.28 15.68
C ASN A 42 -26.17 -15.05 16.11
N SER A 43 -26.36 -14.49 17.30
CA SER A 43 -27.68 -14.19 17.87
C SER A 43 -28.35 -12.93 17.28
N PHE A 44 -27.66 -12.21 16.39
CA PHE A 44 -28.11 -10.94 15.82
C PHE A 44 -28.78 -11.11 14.45
N GLY A 45 -28.78 -12.32 13.90
CA GLY A 45 -29.38 -12.63 12.59
C GLY A 45 -28.66 -11.93 11.44
N HIS A 46 -27.33 -11.81 11.52
CA HIS A 46 -26.50 -11.27 10.46
C HIS A 46 -25.98 -12.37 9.52
N PRO A 47 -25.83 -12.09 8.21
CA PRO A 47 -26.17 -10.85 7.54
C PRO A 47 -27.69 -10.65 7.45
N GLY A 48 -28.14 -9.41 7.61
CA GLY A 48 -29.55 -9.09 7.41
C GLY A 48 -29.93 -9.21 5.93
N GLN A 49 -31.19 -9.57 5.63
CA GLN A 49 -31.66 -9.71 4.24
C GLN A 49 -31.38 -8.44 3.41
N ALA A 50 -31.67 -7.26 3.97
CA ALA A 50 -31.44 -6.00 3.26
C ALA A 50 -29.96 -5.74 2.93
N VAL A 51 -29.01 -6.32 3.68
CA VAL A 51 -27.57 -6.24 3.38
C VAL A 51 -27.21 -7.18 2.23
N LEU A 52 -27.76 -8.40 2.20
CA LEU A 52 -27.60 -9.29 1.05
C LEU A 52 -28.13 -8.62 -0.21
N ASP A 53 -29.36 -8.09 -0.15
CA ASP A 53 -30.03 -7.48 -1.31
C ASP A 53 -29.23 -6.30 -1.90
N ARG A 54 -28.69 -5.40 -1.05
CA ARG A 54 -27.94 -4.23 -1.54
C ARG A 54 -26.57 -4.59 -2.09
N LEU A 55 -25.87 -5.55 -1.49
CA LEU A 55 -24.55 -5.97 -1.98
C LEU A 55 -24.68 -6.74 -3.29
N LEU A 56 -25.72 -7.58 -3.41
CA LEU A 56 -26.06 -8.26 -4.67
C LEU A 56 -26.50 -7.30 -5.78
N ALA A 57 -26.92 -6.08 -5.42
CA ALA A 57 -27.26 -5.04 -6.39
C ALA A 57 -26.04 -4.31 -6.96
N THR A 58 -24.89 -4.32 -6.26
CA THR A 58 -23.64 -3.67 -6.73
C THR A 58 -22.71 -4.66 -7.41
N GLY A 59 -22.58 -5.88 -6.90
CA GLY A 59 -21.62 -6.84 -7.43
C GLY A 59 -21.72 -8.24 -6.85
N ASP A 60 -20.65 -9.01 -7.01
CA ASP A 60 -20.59 -10.39 -6.55
C ASP A 60 -20.54 -10.46 -5.02
N VAL A 61 -21.27 -11.40 -4.42
CA VAL A 61 -21.25 -11.60 -2.97
C VAL A 61 -20.67 -12.97 -2.65
N TRP A 62 -19.61 -12.98 -1.85
CA TRP A 62 -18.91 -14.16 -1.37
C TRP A 62 -19.21 -14.35 0.11
N VAL A 63 -19.72 -15.52 0.48
CA VAL A 63 -20.05 -15.84 1.87
C VAL A 63 -19.32 -17.11 2.30
N THR A 64 -18.69 -17.08 3.47
CA THR A 64 -17.91 -18.24 3.96
C THR A 64 -18.80 -19.47 4.20
N ASN A 65 -20.05 -19.26 4.63
CA ASN A 65 -21.06 -20.30 4.83
C ASN A 65 -22.48 -19.70 4.88
N LEU A 66 -23.52 -20.54 5.00
CA LEU A 66 -24.87 -20.13 5.37
C LEU A 66 -24.88 -19.71 6.86
N CYS A 67 -25.01 -18.41 7.12
CA CYS A 67 -25.17 -17.85 8.47
C CYS A 67 -26.56 -18.14 9.07
N ASP A 68 -27.59 -18.04 8.22
CA ASP A 68 -28.99 -18.14 8.60
C ASP A 68 -29.72 -18.75 7.41
N THR A 69 -30.18 -19.99 7.59
CA THR A 69 -30.80 -20.79 6.53
C THR A 69 -32.16 -20.25 6.09
N THR A 70 -32.70 -19.25 6.80
CA THR A 70 -33.96 -18.58 6.43
C THR A 70 -33.77 -17.42 5.46
N ARG A 71 -32.52 -17.03 5.16
CA ARG A 71 -32.21 -15.93 4.25
C ARG A 71 -32.23 -16.35 2.79
N ASN A 72 -32.58 -15.40 1.93
CA ASN A 72 -32.36 -15.54 0.50
C ASN A 72 -30.99 -14.98 0.14
N TYR A 73 -30.08 -15.86 -0.25
CA TYR A 73 -28.71 -15.49 -0.65
C TYR A 73 -28.59 -15.11 -2.13
N GLY A 74 -29.66 -15.24 -2.93
CA GLY A 74 -29.65 -14.86 -4.34
C GLY A 74 -28.52 -15.55 -5.12
N SER A 75 -27.72 -14.75 -5.82
CA SER A 75 -26.54 -15.21 -6.58
C SER A 75 -25.24 -15.26 -5.75
N ALA A 76 -25.32 -15.10 -4.42
CA ALA A 76 -24.12 -15.16 -3.59
C ALA A 76 -23.44 -16.53 -3.67
N VAL A 77 -22.11 -16.52 -3.71
CA VAL A 77 -21.28 -17.72 -3.77
C VAL A 77 -20.98 -18.21 -2.36
N LEU A 78 -21.41 -19.44 -2.06
CA LEU A 78 -21.10 -20.16 -0.83
C LEU A 78 -19.76 -20.87 -0.95
N VAL A 79 -18.77 -20.42 -0.16
CA VAL A 79 -17.40 -20.92 -0.25
C VAL A 79 -17.17 -22.18 0.58
N HIS A 80 -17.93 -22.39 1.66
CA HIS A 80 -17.72 -23.47 2.62
C HIS A 80 -16.31 -23.48 3.23
N GLY A 81 -15.78 -22.30 3.53
CA GLY A 81 -14.42 -22.10 4.02
C GLY A 81 -13.91 -20.69 3.81
N ASP A 82 -12.62 -20.56 3.55
CA ASP A 82 -11.94 -19.27 3.43
C ASP A 82 -12.22 -18.61 2.08
N ILE A 83 -12.61 -17.33 2.14
CA ILE A 83 -12.61 -16.44 0.99
C ILE A 83 -11.17 -15.95 0.81
N VAL A 84 -10.52 -16.39 -0.27
CA VAL A 84 -9.11 -16.16 -0.54
C VAL A 84 -8.97 -15.19 -1.70
N LEU A 85 -8.45 -14.01 -1.38
CA LEU A 85 -8.09 -12.97 -2.34
C LEU A 85 -6.59 -13.07 -2.65
N LYS A 86 -6.23 -13.21 -3.92
CA LYS A 86 -4.83 -13.31 -4.38
C LYS A 86 -4.57 -12.36 -5.53
N SER A 87 -3.51 -11.57 -5.42
CA SER A 87 -2.92 -10.80 -6.51
C SER A 87 -1.41 -11.09 -6.57
N THR A 88 -0.85 -11.08 -7.78
CA THR A 88 0.59 -11.25 -8.01
C THR A 88 1.24 -10.03 -8.65
N ASP A 89 0.44 -9.07 -9.10
CA ASP A 89 0.87 -7.92 -9.90
C ASP A 89 0.21 -6.59 -9.47
N GLY A 90 -0.65 -6.61 -8.45
CA GLY A 90 -1.37 -5.42 -7.96
C GLY A 90 -2.46 -4.91 -8.91
N LEU A 91 -2.72 -5.61 -10.02
CA LEU A 91 -3.69 -5.22 -11.05
C LEU A 91 -4.75 -6.29 -11.25
N ASN A 92 -4.31 -7.53 -11.43
CA ASN A 92 -5.17 -8.68 -11.56
C ASN A 92 -5.25 -9.35 -10.19
N PHE A 93 -6.46 -9.69 -9.78
CA PHE A 93 -6.67 -10.47 -8.59
C PHE A 93 -7.73 -11.54 -8.80
N THR A 94 -7.72 -12.53 -7.93
CA THR A 94 -8.75 -13.57 -7.90
C THR A 94 -9.42 -13.62 -6.55
N ILE A 95 -10.72 -13.92 -6.53
CA ILE A 95 -11.45 -14.36 -5.34
C ILE A 95 -11.85 -15.81 -5.58
N ASN A 96 -11.28 -16.73 -4.82
CA ASN A 96 -11.50 -18.19 -4.95
C ASN A 96 -11.40 -18.71 -6.41
N GLY A 97 -10.49 -18.12 -7.20
CA GLY A 97 -10.25 -18.49 -8.60
C GLY A 97 -11.08 -17.72 -9.64
N THR A 98 -12.08 -16.93 -9.23
CA THR A 98 -12.78 -15.99 -10.12
C THR A 98 -11.91 -14.77 -10.34
N GLY A 99 -11.62 -14.43 -11.59
CA GLY A 99 -10.73 -13.33 -11.96
C GLY A 99 -11.43 -11.98 -11.94
N TYR A 100 -10.74 -10.98 -11.41
CA TYR A 100 -11.12 -9.58 -11.40
C TYR A 100 -9.92 -8.75 -11.86
N VAL A 101 -10.22 -7.57 -12.41
CA VAL A 101 -9.22 -6.54 -12.68
C VAL A 101 -9.51 -5.42 -11.71
N ALA A 102 -8.52 -5.05 -10.91
CA ALA A 102 -8.60 -3.89 -10.04
C ALA A 102 -8.90 -2.66 -10.90
N THR A 103 -10.03 -2.03 -10.62
CA THR A 103 -10.47 -0.81 -11.27
C THR A 103 -9.69 0.39 -10.74
N ASP A 104 -8.96 0.22 -9.63
CA ASP A 104 -7.84 1.04 -9.20
C ASP A 104 -6.51 0.26 -9.37
N PRO A 105 -5.63 0.71 -10.27
CA PRO A 105 -4.82 1.89 -9.98
C PRO A 105 -5.03 2.92 -11.08
N ALA A 106 -6.11 3.69 -10.93
CA ALA A 106 -6.33 4.88 -11.72
C ALA A 106 -6.47 6.13 -10.83
N GLY A 107 -6.18 6.03 -9.54
CA GLY A 107 -5.27 7.03 -8.98
C GLY A 107 -4.01 7.03 -9.84
N SER A 108 -3.75 8.09 -10.62
CA SER A 108 -2.38 8.31 -11.11
C SER A 108 -1.49 8.23 -9.88
N GLY A 109 -0.71 7.15 -9.76
CA GLY A 109 0.19 7.01 -8.62
C GLY A 109 0.98 8.30 -8.52
N THR A 110 0.93 8.90 -7.35
CA THR A 110 1.55 10.19 -7.08
C THR A 110 2.82 9.97 -6.28
N VAL A 111 3.63 11.02 -6.15
CA VAL A 111 4.77 11.00 -5.23
C VAL A 111 4.34 10.59 -3.81
N ALA A 112 3.08 10.83 -3.40
CA ALA A 112 2.59 10.44 -2.08
C ALA A 112 2.51 8.92 -1.85
N ASP A 113 2.50 8.12 -2.92
CA ASP A 113 2.46 6.65 -2.85
C ASP A 113 3.87 6.03 -2.77
N ILE A 114 4.91 6.84 -2.94
CA ILE A 114 6.30 6.42 -2.92
C ILE A 114 6.81 6.32 -1.50
N VAL A 115 7.64 5.31 -1.26
CA VAL A 115 8.29 5.08 0.04
C VAL A 115 9.80 5.04 -0.11
N ILE A 116 10.51 5.45 0.94
CA ILE A 116 11.95 5.23 1.06
C ILE A 116 12.15 3.74 1.36
N ASN A 117 12.89 3.03 0.52
CA ASN A 117 13.02 1.58 0.58
C ASN A 117 14.32 1.11 1.24
N GLU A 118 15.43 1.76 0.91
CA GLU A 118 16.75 1.42 1.39
C GLU A 118 17.66 2.65 1.30
N PHE A 119 18.63 2.80 2.20
CA PHE A 119 19.66 3.84 2.06
C PHE A 119 20.98 3.43 2.71
N LEU A 120 22.08 3.96 2.17
CA LEU A 120 23.42 3.81 2.70
C LEU A 120 23.98 5.19 3.05
N ALA A 121 24.04 5.48 4.35
CA ALA A 121 24.59 6.73 4.86
C ALA A 121 26.12 6.72 5.02
N ARG A 122 26.74 5.53 5.13
CA ARG A 122 28.19 5.42 5.36
C ARG A 122 28.87 4.49 4.36
N PRO A 123 29.07 4.92 3.11
CA PRO A 123 29.86 4.17 2.16
C PRO A 123 31.35 4.14 2.55
N SER A 124 32.07 3.15 2.04
CA SER A 124 33.54 3.17 2.03
C SER A 124 34.08 4.33 1.19
N SER A 125 35.27 4.83 1.55
CA SER A 125 35.88 5.99 0.90
C SER A 125 35.91 5.87 -0.62
N GLY A 126 35.47 6.92 -1.31
CA GLY A 126 35.39 6.99 -2.77
C GLY A 126 34.06 6.49 -3.36
N ASN A 127 33.16 5.92 -2.54
CA ASN A 127 31.82 5.53 -2.95
C ASN A 127 30.77 6.53 -2.45
N PRO A 128 29.67 6.74 -3.21
CA PRO A 128 28.63 7.68 -2.84
C PRO A 128 27.69 7.11 -1.77
N GLU A 129 27.09 8.02 -1.00
CA GLU A 129 25.87 7.72 -0.25
C GLU A 129 24.72 7.55 -1.23
N TRP A 130 23.64 6.92 -0.81
CA TRP A 130 22.47 6.83 -1.66
C TRP A 130 21.19 6.57 -0.87
N VAL A 131 20.08 7.02 -1.45
CA VAL A 131 18.72 6.73 -1.01
C VAL A 131 17.98 6.08 -2.18
N GLU A 132 17.30 4.98 -1.89
CA GLU A 132 16.42 4.27 -2.80
C GLU A 132 14.96 4.55 -2.45
N LEU A 133 14.18 4.86 -3.48
CA LEU A 133 12.75 4.99 -3.45
C LEU A 133 12.11 3.79 -4.15
N TYR A 134 11.00 3.30 -3.61
CA TYR A 134 10.22 2.19 -4.18
C TYR A 134 8.80 2.65 -4.51
N ASN A 135 8.31 2.20 -5.66
CA ASN A 135 6.93 2.37 -6.07
C ASN A 135 6.13 1.08 -5.79
N PRO A 136 5.30 1.04 -4.73
CA PRO A 136 4.50 -0.14 -4.40
C PRO A 136 3.27 -0.31 -5.30
N THR A 137 2.98 0.65 -6.18
CA THR A 137 1.76 0.67 -6.97
C THR A 137 1.89 -0.12 -8.28
N GLY A 138 0.74 -0.38 -8.91
CA GLY A 138 0.63 -1.03 -10.23
C GLY A 138 0.85 -0.10 -11.43
N VAL A 139 1.20 1.18 -11.23
CA VAL A 139 1.39 2.17 -12.30
C VAL A 139 2.72 2.89 -12.18
N ALA A 140 3.22 3.47 -13.28
CA ALA A 140 4.39 4.32 -13.22
C ALA A 140 4.06 5.66 -12.53
N ILE A 141 4.98 6.13 -11.67
CA ILE A 141 4.83 7.37 -10.90
C ILE A 141 5.91 8.36 -11.32
N ASP A 142 5.50 9.58 -11.67
CA ASP A 142 6.40 10.69 -11.95
C ASP A 142 6.87 11.35 -10.64
N LEU A 143 8.19 11.42 -10.44
CA LEU A 143 8.86 12.03 -9.28
C LEU A 143 9.41 13.42 -9.57
N SER A 144 9.12 13.98 -10.75
CA SER A 144 9.63 15.27 -11.18
C SER A 144 9.44 16.33 -10.10
N GLY A 145 10.56 16.88 -9.63
CA GLY A 145 10.57 17.99 -8.71
C GLY A 145 10.32 17.64 -7.24
N ALA A 146 10.10 16.36 -6.89
CA ALA A 146 10.07 15.90 -5.49
C ALA A 146 11.42 16.11 -4.80
N TRP A 147 11.48 16.01 -3.47
CA TRP A 147 12.68 16.36 -2.71
C TRP A 147 13.11 15.29 -1.71
N ILE A 148 14.41 15.10 -1.55
CA ILE A 148 15.03 14.31 -0.48
C ILE A 148 15.78 15.25 0.46
N ASP A 149 15.64 15.05 1.76
CA ASP A 149 16.20 15.90 2.82
C ASP A 149 16.79 15.06 3.98
N ASP A 150 17.84 15.55 4.64
CA ASP A 150 18.60 14.84 5.69
C ASP A 150 18.14 15.23 7.11
N SER A 151 17.84 16.50 7.41
CA SER A 151 17.24 16.91 8.70
C SER A 151 16.86 18.39 8.72
N VAL A 152 15.94 18.78 9.63
CA VAL A 152 15.52 20.20 9.72
C VAL A 152 16.71 21.03 10.21
N GLY A 153 17.26 21.88 9.33
CA GLY A 153 18.46 22.66 9.62
C GLY A 153 19.78 21.94 9.28
N GLY A 154 19.71 20.78 8.62
CA GLY A 154 20.83 20.06 8.03
C GLY A 154 21.25 20.65 6.67
N GLY A 155 21.68 19.78 5.75
CA GLY A 155 22.01 20.17 4.39
C GLY A 155 20.82 20.79 3.63
N ALA A 156 21.10 21.46 2.51
CA ALA A 156 20.02 21.90 1.64
C ALA A 156 19.35 20.66 0.98
N PRO A 157 18.00 20.57 0.98
CA PRO A 157 17.28 19.48 0.33
C PRO A 157 17.69 19.32 -1.14
N LYS A 158 17.65 18.09 -1.64
CA LYS A 158 18.01 17.75 -3.01
C LYS A 158 16.76 17.42 -3.82
N GLN A 159 16.57 18.16 -4.91
CA GLN A 159 15.45 17.91 -5.82
C GLN A 159 15.74 16.69 -6.70
N ILE A 160 14.74 15.84 -6.85
CA ILE A 160 14.71 14.77 -7.84
C ILE A 160 14.55 15.40 -9.23
N PRO A 161 15.40 15.04 -10.22
CA PRO A 161 15.37 15.65 -11.54
C PRO A 161 14.02 15.51 -12.24
N ASN A 162 13.61 16.56 -12.97
CA ASN A 162 12.44 16.49 -13.84
C ASN A 162 12.59 15.40 -14.91
N GLY A 163 11.49 14.72 -15.23
CA GLY A 163 11.44 13.57 -16.12
C GLY A 163 11.78 12.24 -15.44
N THR A 164 11.98 12.22 -14.12
CA THR A 164 12.23 10.98 -13.38
C THR A 164 10.92 10.27 -13.12
N SER A 165 10.78 9.03 -13.59
CA SER A 165 9.62 8.18 -13.30
C SER A 165 10.05 6.84 -12.73
N ILE A 166 9.32 6.31 -11.74
CA ILE A 166 9.49 4.93 -11.26
C ILE A 166 8.40 4.06 -11.87
N PRO A 167 8.72 2.99 -12.62
CA PRO A 167 7.73 2.01 -13.08
C PRO A 167 6.97 1.34 -11.91
N ALA A 168 5.86 0.67 -12.23
CA ALA A 168 5.15 -0.18 -11.27
C ALA A 168 6.11 -1.21 -10.62
N GLY A 169 6.11 -1.30 -9.29
CA GLY A 169 7.04 -2.17 -8.55
C GLY A 169 8.53 -1.82 -8.74
N GLY A 170 8.84 -0.66 -9.32
CA GLY A 170 10.20 -0.25 -9.66
C GLY A 170 10.92 0.50 -8.53
N TYR A 171 12.19 0.81 -8.79
CA TYR A 171 13.09 1.50 -7.86
C TYR A 171 13.71 2.73 -8.53
N TYR A 172 13.98 3.76 -7.74
CA TYR A 172 14.83 4.88 -8.13
C TYR A 172 15.89 5.10 -7.07
N VAL A 173 17.12 5.31 -7.50
CA VAL A 173 18.27 5.53 -6.62
C VAL A 173 18.83 6.91 -6.89
N MET A 174 18.93 7.72 -5.83
CA MET A 174 19.63 9.00 -5.86
C MET A 174 20.91 8.88 -5.06
N GLU A 175 22.04 9.24 -5.69
CA GLU A 175 23.36 9.23 -5.06
C GLU A 175 23.73 10.62 -4.52
N PHE A 176 24.47 10.62 -3.42
CA PHE A 176 24.88 11.83 -2.72
C PHE A 176 26.35 11.77 -2.29
N ASN A 177 26.90 12.94 -1.94
CA ASN A 177 28.24 13.09 -1.39
C ASN A 177 28.18 13.92 -0.11
N ASN A 178 28.41 13.30 1.05
CA ASN A 178 28.36 13.93 2.37
C ASN A 178 27.02 14.62 2.65
N PHE A 179 25.92 13.92 2.36
CA PHE A 179 24.55 14.39 2.58
C PHE A 179 23.92 13.75 3.83
N LEU A 180 24.19 12.47 4.10
CA LEU A 180 23.68 11.75 5.26
C LEU A 180 24.74 11.63 6.36
N ASN A 181 24.37 11.95 7.60
CA ASN A 181 25.33 11.94 8.71
C ASN A 181 25.59 10.54 9.26
N ASN A 182 26.88 10.22 9.49
CA ASN A 182 27.29 8.91 10.04
C ASN A 182 26.84 8.67 11.50
N GLY A 183 26.67 9.75 12.27
CA GLY A 183 26.35 9.74 13.70
C GLY A 183 24.85 9.71 14.02
N GLY A 184 24.01 9.51 13.00
CA GLY A 184 22.56 9.60 13.09
C GLY A 184 22.02 10.82 12.35
N ASP A 185 20.87 10.66 11.71
CA ASP A 185 20.21 11.66 10.87
C ASP A 185 18.76 11.23 10.55
N ASP A 186 18.07 12.03 9.74
CA ASP A 186 16.86 11.60 9.04
C ASP A 186 17.12 11.34 7.54
N VAL A 187 16.20 10.61 6.91
CA VAL A 187 16.00 10.61 5.46
C VAL A 187 14.54 10.93 5.24
N ARG A 188 14.23 12.01 4.51
CA ARG A 188 12.87 12.52 4.35
C ARG A 188 12.55 12.75 2.89
N LEU A 189 11.42 12.22 2.45
CA LEU A 189 10.87 12.43 1.10
C LEU A 189 9.73 13.44 1.16
N PHE A 190 9.75 14.45 0.30
CA PHE A 190 8.70 15.46 0.17
C PHE A 190 8.10 15.49 -1.23
N LEU A 191 6.85 15.94 -1.30
CA LEU A 191 6.17 16.27 -2.56
C LEU A 191 6.91 17.42 -3.30
N PRO A 192 6.59 17.64 -4.60
CA PRO A 192 7.21 18.73 -5.37
C PRO A 192 6.98 20.15 -4.81
N ASP A 193 6.00 20.32 -3.91
CA ASP A 193 5.79 21.58 -3.18
C ASP A 193 6.92 21.90 -2.17
N GLY A 194 7.80 20.94 -1.89
CA GLY A 194 8.96 21.07 -1.00
C GLY A 194 8.62 21.17 0.49
N THR A 195 7.37 20.93 0.88
CA THR A 195 6.89 21.14 2.26
C THR A 195 6.04 20.00 2.80
N THR A 196 5.33 19.27 1.94
CA THR A 196 4.50 18.14 2.34
C THR A 196 5.35 16.87 2.44
N LEU A 197 5.53 16.38 3.66
CA LEU A 197 6.27 15.14 3.93
C LEU A 197 5.46 13.92 3.44
N VAL A 198 6.13 13.03 2.71
CA VAL A 198 5.59 11.77 2.21
C VAL A 198 6.00 10.61 3.10
N ASP A 199 7.30 10.43 3.29
CA ASP A 199 7.88 9.34 4.06
C ASP A 199 9.17 9.80 4.75
N SER A 200 9.52 9.16 5.85
CA SER A 200 10.75 9.46 6.57
C SER A 200 11.27 8.29 7.38
N TYR A 201 12.59 8.29 7.60
CA TYR A 201 13.22 7.40 8.57
C TYR A 201 14.33 8.11 9.33
N THR A 202 14.29 8.01 10.66
CA THR A 202 15.34 8.50 11.57
C THR A 202 16.23 7.33 11.97
N TYR A 203 17.54 7.51 11.85
CA TYR A 203 18.53 6.53 12.31
C TYR A 203 19.51 7.17 13.30
N SER A 204 20.01 6.39 14.25
CA SER A 204 20.90 6.88 15.32
C SER A 204 22.39 6.71 15.03
N SER A 205 22.74 5.90 14.03
CA SER A 205 24.12 5.69 13.57
C SER A 205 24.15 4.94 12.25
N ALA A 206 25.26 5.07 11.51
CA ALA A 206 25.54 4.32 10.30
C ALA A 206 26.88 3.58 10.39
N SER A 207 26.84 2.29 10.06
CA SER A 207 28.01 1.42 9.95
C SER A 207 28.54 1.42 8.52
N THR A 208 29.85 1.32 8.37
CA THR A 208 30.49 1.37 7.05
C THR A 208 29.97 0.24 6.15
N ASN A 209 29.52 0.59 4.95
CA ASN A 209 28.94 -0.31 3.94
C ASN A 209 27.74 -1.14 4.47
N GLN A 210 26.97 -0.59 5.41
CA GLN A 210 25.72 -1.21 5.82
C GLN A 210 24.54 -0.27 5.59
N SER A 211 23.50 -0.77 4.94
CA SER A 211 22.28 -0.03 4.64
C SER A 211 21.23 -0.25 5.71
N TRP A 212 20.38 0.76 5.90
CA TRP A 212 19.05 0.57 6.47
C TRP A 212 18.09 0.21 5.34
N TYR A 213 17.14 -0.68 5.59
CA TYR A 213 16.25 -1.23 4.56
C TYR A 213 14.88 -1.57 5.12
N ARG A 214 13.85 -1.53 4.27
CA ARG A 214 12.53 -2.13 4.54
C ARG A 214 12.51 -3.59 4.08
N THR A 215 11.81 -4.46 4.81
CA THR A 215 11.58 -5.86 4.41
C THR A 215 10.13 -6.27 4.67
N PRO A 216 9.39 -6.76 3.65
CA PRO A 216 9.72 -6.72 2.21
C PRO A 216 9.78 -5.26 1.69
N ASN A 217 9.99 -5.06 0.38
CA ASN A 217 9.97 -3.72 -0.24
C ASN A 217 8.73 -2.91 0.18
N GLY A 218 8.95 -1.67 0.61
CA GLY A 218 7.88 -0.81 1.14
C GLY A 218 7.22 -1.28 2.45
N GLY A 219 7.70 -2.37 3.04
CA GLY A 219 7.24 -2.92 4.31
C GLY A 219 7.77 -2.15 5.53
N ALA A 220 7.97 -2.86 6.64
CA ALA A 220 8.53 -2.27 7.85
C ALA A 220 10.05 -2.11 7.71
N TRP A 221 10.62 -1.07 8.33
CA TRP A 221 12.06 -0.94 8.48
C TRP A 221 12.62 -2.10 9.33
N SER A 222 13.72 -2.68 8.87
CA SER A 222 14.50 -3.62 9.67
C SER A 222 14.99 -2.96 10.96
N GLY A 223 15.01 -3.72 12.06
CA GLY A 223 15.57 -3.27 13.34
C GLY A 223 17.10 -3.20 13.36
N SER A 224 17.78 -3.56 12.27
CA SER A 224 19.24 -3.56 12.16
C SER A 224 19.69 -3.35 10.71
N GLN A 225 20.87 -2.75 10.53
CA GLN A 225 21.49 -2.55 9.23
C GLN A 225 21.97 -3.88 8.62
N THR A 226 22.11 -3.93 7.29
CA THR A 226 22.62 -5.09 6.54
C THR A 226 23.85 -4.73 5.71
N SER A 227 24.82 -5.64 5.61
CA SER A 227 25.94 -5.51 4.65
C SER A 227 25.62 -6.09 3.27
N THR A 228 24.46 -6.72 3.10
CA THR A 228 23.98 -7.25 1.81
C THR A 228 22.99 -6.26 1.23
N THR A 229 23.51 -5.14 0.75
CA THR A 229 22.69 -4.05 0.20
C THR A 229 22.01 -4.48 -1.10
N THR A 230 20.80 -4.00 -1.35
CA THR A 230 19.98 -4.34 -2.52
C THR A 230 19.74 -3.16 -3.47
N LYS A 231 20.60 -2.14 -3.43
CA LYS A 231 20.58 -0.96 -4.33
C LYS A 231 20.15 -1.28 -5.77
N GLY A 232 19.02 -0.71 -6.17
CA GLY A 232 18.37 -0.84 -7.48
C GLY A 232 17.60 -2.16 -7.68
N SER A 233 17.34 -2.93 -6.62
CA SER A 233 16.76 -4.27 -6.70
C SER A 233 15.91 -4.59 -5.46
N ALA A 234 15.21 -5.72 -5.49
CA ALA A 234 14.30 -6.09 -4.41
C ALA A 234 15.02 -6.43 -3.10
N ASN A 235 14.55 -5.83 -2.01
CA ASN A 235 14.91 -6.20 -0.65
C ASN A 235 14.38 -7.61 -0.30
N PRO A 236 15.02 -8.31 0.65
CA PRO A 236 14.59 -9.62 1.15
C PRO A 236 13.17 -9.65 1.74
#